data_AF-A0AAD7NBB5-F1
#
_entry.id   AF-A0AAD7NBB5-F1
#
_cell.length_a   1.000
_cell.length_b   1.000
_cell.length_c   1.000
_cell.angle_alpha   90.00
_cell.angle_beta   90.00
_cell.angle_gamma   90.00
#
_symmetry.space_group_name_H-M   'P 1'
#
loop_
_entity.id
_entity.type
_entity.pdbx_description
1 polymer ?
#
loop_
_entity_poly.entity_id
_entity_poly.type
_entity_poly.pdbx_seq_one_letter_code
_entity_poly.pdbx_strand_id
1 'polypeptide(L)'
;MYTNLSRPQSSVLMQLRTSHIGLDAFLFRFHLAPSPDCALCLVPETFSHYLLSCLLYRRQRVALISRLGTACLSLWHLIAAKL
;
A
#
# COMPACT_ATOMS: atom_id res chain seq x y z
N MET A 1 16.20 9.01 9.01
CA MET A 1 15.55 7.75 8.58
C MET A 1 15.12 7.92 7.12
N TYR A 2 15.43 6.94 6.26
CA TYR A 2 15.41 6.98 4.77
C TYR A 2 16.51 7.82 4.10
N THR A 3 17.77 7.44 4.31
CA THR A 3 18.94 8.15 3.73
C THR A 3 19.13 7.94 2.23
N ASN A 4 18.44 6.99 1.61
CA ASN A 4 18.57 6.62 0.19
C ASN A 4 17.29 6.79 -0.63
N LEU A 5 16.29 7.51 -0.10
CA LEU A 5 15.03 7.78 -0.81
C LEU A 5 14.92 9.27 -1.13
N SER A 6 14.42 9.58 -2.32
CA SER A 6 14.06 10.96 -2.63
C SER A 6 12.90 11.43 -1.75
N ARG A 7 12.74 12.76 -1.62
CA ARG A 7 11.61 13.35 -0.89
C ARG A 7 10.24 12.77 -1.29
N PRO A 8 9.89 12.66 -2.60
CA PRO A 8 8.60 12.07 -2.98
C PRO A 8 8.47 10.60 -2.60
N GLN A 9 9.54 9.80 -2.73
CA GLN A 9 9.52 8.39 -2.33
C GLN A 9 9.32 8.23 -0.81
N SER A 10 10.00 9.05 -0.01
CA SER A 10 9.85 9.07 1.45
C SER A 10 8.44 9.48 1.87
N SER A 11 7.84 10.46 1.18
CA SER A 11 6.46 10.90 1.44
C SER A 11 5.45 9.78 1.17
N VAL A 12 5.55 9.13 0.01
CA VAL A 12 4.67 8.00 -0.34
C VAL A 12 4.84 6.85 0.65
N LEU A 13 6.08 6.52 1.02
CA LEU A 13 6.35 5.45 1.98
C LEU A 13 5.82 5.78 3.38
N MET A 14 5.89 7.04 3.81
CA MET A 14 5.28 7.48 5.07
C MET A 14 3.75 7.37 5.03
N GLN A 15 3.11 7.85 3.96
CA GLN A 15 1.65 7.74 3.77
C GLN A 15 1.18 6.28 3.74
N LEU A 16 1.96 5.39 3.11
CA LEU A 16 1.71 3.96 3.11
C LEU A 16 1.78 3.37 4.52
N ARG A 17 2.82 3.70 5.30
CA ARG A 17 2.98 3.18 6.68
C ARG A 17 1.90 3.66 7.62
N THR A 18 1.47 4.91 7.50
CA THR A 18 0.41 5.47 8.35
C THR A 18 -0.99 5.18 7.81
N SER A 19 -1.10 4.49 6.68
CA SER A 19 -2.37 4.26 5.97
C SER A 19 -3.14 5.55 5.62
N HIS A 20 -2.44 6.68 5.54
CA HIS A 20 -2.96 7.98 5.08
C HIS A 20 -2.61 8.23 3.61
N ILE A 21 -2.74 7.19 2.78
CA ILE A 21 -2.55 7.28 1.34
C ILE A 21 -3.93 7.45 0.67
N GLY A 22 -3.96 8.15 -0.47
CA GLY A 22 -5.16 8.34 -1.29
C GLY A 22 -5.61 7.07 -2.01
N LEU A 23 -5.93 6.02 -1.25
CA LEU A 23 -6.65 4.84 -1.73
C LEU A 23 -8.16 5.08 -1.63
N ASP A 24 -8.94 4.37 -2.44
CA ASP A 24 -10.38 4.63 -2.58
C ASP A 24 -11.10 4.53 -1.22
N ALA A 25 -10.76 3.56 -0.37
CA ALA A 25 -11.37 3.43 0.96
C ALA A 25 -11.06 4.61 1.91
N PHE A 26 -9.92 5.27 1.76
CA PHE A 26 -9.58 6.47 2.54
C PHE A 26 -10.22 7.72 1.93
N LEU A 27 -10.17 7.88 0.61
CA LEU A 27 -10.74 9.01 -0.11
C LEU A 27 -12.27 9.06 0.00
N PHE A 28 -12.94 7.90 0.01
CA PHE A 28 -14.38 7.80 0.17
C PHE A 28 -14.86 8.39 1.50
N ARG A 29 -14.07 8.28 2.58
CA ARG A 29 -14.39 8.88 3.89
C ARG A 29 -14.48 10.41 3.85
N PHE A 30 -13.78 11.02 2.90
CA PHE A 30 -13.78 12.47 2.68
C PHE A 30 -14.65 12.86 1.47
N HIS A 31 -15.44 11.93 0.93
CA HIS A 31 -16.25 12.13 -0.28
C HIS A 31 -15.44 12.55 -1.51
N LEU A 32 -14.16 12.18 -1.57
CA LEU A 32 -13.25 12.47 -2.69
C LEU A 32 -13.18 11.35 -3.72
N ALA A 33 -13.71 10.16 -3.40
CA ALA A 33 -13.85 9.03 -4.31
C ALA A 33 -15.33 8.61 -4.39
N PRO A 34 -15.80 8.10 -5.54
CA PRO A 34 -17.20 7.70 -5.74
C PRO A 34 -17.55 6.40 -5.01
N SER A 35 -16.57 5.54 -4.74
CA SER A 35 -16.73 4.25 -4.06
C SER A 35 -15.50 4.00 -3.19
N PRO A 36 -15.62 3.26 -2.06
CA PRO A 36 -14.47 2.80 -1.30
C PRO A 36 -13.79 1.56 -1.93
N ASP A 37 -14.41 0.95 -2.94
CA ASP A 37 -14.05 -0.38 -3.43
C ASP A 37 -13.07 -0.34 -4.59
N CYS A 38 -12.13 -1.29 -4.58
CA CYS A 38 -11.22 -1.50 -5.71
C CYS A 38 -12.01 -1.89 -6.96
N ALA A 39 -11.74 -1.20 -8.07
CA ALA A 39 -12.41 -1.40 -9.36
C ALA A 39 -12.38 -2.84 -9.89
N LEU A 40 -11.36 -3.64 -9.53
CA LEU A 40 -11.24 -5.04 -9.96
C LEU A 40 -11.69 -6.05 -8.90
N CYS A 41 -11.39 -5.79 -7.63
CA CYS A 41 -11.60 -6.79 -6.57
C CYS A 41 -12.96 -6.62 -5.86
N LEU A 42 -13.65 -5.50 -6.08
CA LEU A 42 -14.96 -5.19 -5.49
C LEU A 42 -14.99 -5.34 -3.97
N VAL A 43 -13.87 -5.02 -3.33
CA VAL A 43 -13.70 -4.96 -1.88
C VAL A 43 -13.04 -3.63 -1.53
N PRO A 44 -13.22 -3.13 -0.29
CA PRO A 44 -12.64 -1.85 0.11
C PRO A 44 -11.14 -1.79 -0.17
N GLU A 45 -10.71 -0.78 -0.93
CA GLU A 45 -9.32 -0.57 -1.28
C GLU A 45 -8.53 -0.02 -0.08
N THR A 46 -8.24 -0.91 0.86
CA THR A 46 -7.39 -0.61 2.01
C THR A 46 -5.91 -0.75 1.66
N PHE A 47 -5.03 -0.19 2.49
CA PHE A 47 -3.58 -0.38 2.35
C PHE A 47 -3.20 -1.87 2.25
N SER A 48 -3.75 -2.71 3.13
CA SER A 48 -3.53 -4.15 3.12
C SER A 48 -4.01 -4.78 1.82
N HIS A 49 -5.19 -4.37 1.32
CA HIS A 49 -5.67 -4.83 0.02
C HIS A 49 -4.72 -4.43 -1.10
N TYR A 50 -4.47 -3.14 -1.28
CA TYR A 50 -3.61 -2.59 -2.32
C TYR A 50 -2.23 -3.27 -2.38
N LEU A 51 -1.54 -3.33 -1.24
CA LEU A 51 -0.14 -3.77 -1.20
C LEU A 51 0.01 -5.30 -1.20
N LEU A 52 -0.97 -6.06 -0.71
CA LEU A 52 -0.80 -7.50 -0.42
C LEU A 52 -1.72 -8.43 -1.22
N SER A 53 -2.97 -8.04 -1.51
CA SER A 53 -3.97 -8.95 -2.09
C SER A 53 -4.62 -8.47 -3.38
N CYS A 54 -4.56 -7.18 -3.69
CA CYS A 54 -5.17 -6.59 -4.87
C CYS A 54 -4.68 -7.25 -6.15
N LEU A 55 -5.63 -7.73 -6.97
CA LEU A 55 -5.34 -8.38 -8.25
C LEU A 55 -4.88 -7.36 -9.30
N LEU A 56 -5.36 -6.12 -9.21
CA LEU A 56 -5.03 -5.03 -10.14
C LEU A 56 -3.53 -4.73 -10.09
N TYR A 57 -2.97 -4.69 -8.88
CA TYR A 57 -1.55 -4.40 -8.65
C TYR A 57 -0.67 -5.65 -8.53
N ARG A 58 -1.16 -6.82 -8.96
CA ARG A 58 -0.42 -8.09 -8.83
C ARG A 58 0.92 -8.05 -9.56
N ARG A 59 0.98 -7.48 -10.77
CA ARG A 59 2.21 -7.41 -11.57
C ARG A 59 3.28 -6.57 -10.89
N GLN A 60 2.89 -5.40 -10.37
CA GLN A 60 3.75 -4.48 -9.63
C GLN A 60 4.24 -5.14 -8.34
N ARG A 61 3.36 -5.85 -7.62
CA ARG A 61 3.72 -6.60 -6.42
C ARG A 61 4.73 -7.70 -6.73
N VAL A 62 4.53 -8.49 -7.77
CA VAL A 62 5.49 -9.54 -8.19
C VAL A 62 6.84 -8.92 -8.55
N ALA A 63 6.87 -7.80 -9.26
CA ALA A 63 8.11 -7.08 -9.58
C ALA A 63 8.81 -6.49 -8.34
N LEU A 64 8.03 -6.04 -7.34
CA LEU A 64 8.56 -5.59 -6.06
C LEU A 64 9.16 -6.76 -5.28
N ILE A 65 8.46 -7.89 -5.22
CA ILE A 65 8.90 -9.12 -4.54
C ILE A 65 10.17 -9.67 -5.19
N SER A 66 10.24 -9.70 -6.51
CA SER A 66 11.41 -10.22 -7.22
C SER A 66 12.67 -9.38 -6.94
N ARG A 67 12.50 -8.08 -6.67
CA ARG A 67 13.60 -7.17 -6.30
C ARG A 67 13.99 -7.24 -4.82
N LEU A 68 13.03 -7.49 -3.93
CA LEU A 68 13.26 -7.52 -2.48
C LEU A 68 13.60 -8.92 -1.93
N GLY A 69 13.29 -9.98 -2.69
CA GLY A 69 13.35 -11.36 -2.22
C GLY A 69 12.15 -11.77 -1.37
N THR A 70 11.82 -13.06 -1.35
CA THR A 70 10.67 -13.63 -0.63
C THR A 70 10.72 -13.43 0.88
N ALA A 71 11.92 -13.30 1.46
CA ALA A 71 12.11 -13.02 2.89
C ALA A 71 11.50 -11.68 3.32
N CYS A 72 11.47 -10.70 2.43
CA CYS A 72 10.91 -9.39 2.74
C CYS A 72 9.39 -9.42 2.83
N LEU A 73 8.69 -10.41 2.26
CA LEU A 73 7.22 -10.53 2.39
C LEU A 73 6.74 -10.90 3.80
N SER A 74 7.65 -11.31 4.68
CA SER A 74 7.41 -11.30 6.13
C SER A 74 7.26 -9.89 6.71
N LEU A 75 7.36 -8.83 5.88
CA LEU A 75 7.11 -7.39 6.13
C LEU A 75 5.82 -7.10 6.90
N TRP A 76 4.86 -8.03 6.97
CA TRP A 76 3.81 -8.00 7.98
C TRP A 76 4.37 -7.72 9.39
N HIS A 77 5.47 -8.37 9.80
CA HIS A 77 6.09 -8.14 11.11
C HIS A 77 6.82 -6.80 11.24
N LEU A 78 7.22 -6.14 10.14
CA LEU A 78 7.95 -4.86 10.20
C LEU A 78 7.04 -3.64 9.98
N ILE A 79 5.85 -3.83 9.41
CA ILE A 79 4.83 -2.80 9.24
C ILE A 79 3.76 -2.91 10.35
N ALA A 80 3.47 -4.12 10.84
CA ALA A 80 2.53 -4.36 11.94
C ALA A 80 3.20 -4.52 13.32
N ALA A 81 4.54 -4.47 13.43
CA ALA A 81 5.20 -4.18 14.70
C ALA A 81 4.80 -2.76 15.12
N LYS A 82 3.70 -2.74 15.87
CA LYS A 82 3.21 -1.64 16.68
C LYS A 82 4.41 -0.95 17.33
N LEU A 83 4.59 0.34 17.03
CA LEU A 83 5.35 1.24 17.90
C LEU A 83 4.83 1.13 19.33
#